data_AF-A0AAE6ZUB2-F1
#
_entry.id   AF-A0AAE6ZUB2-F1
#
_cell.length_a   1.000
_cell.length_b   1.000
_cell.length_c   1.000
_cell.angle_alpha   90.00
_cell.angle_beta   90.00
_cell.angle_gamma   90.00
#
_symmetry.space_group_name_H-M   'P 1'
#
loop_
_entity.id
_entity.type
_entity.pdbx_description
1 polymer ?
#
loop_
_entity_poly.entity_id
_entity_poly.type
_entity_poly.pdbx_seq_one_letter_code
_entity_poly.pdbx_strand_id
1 'polypeptide(L)' 'MSIAYTGRTRKADVPYRWCNDVQALAASVDYLVVCASGGSDTRGLINAAVLAELGRYSIFTDMIMSPKRDPRVKSGFQRS' A
#
# COMPACT_ATOMS: atom_id res chain seq x y z
N MET A 1 -5.06 -20.79 1.92
CA MET A 1 -4.94 -19.32 1.80
C MET A 1 -3.74 -18.89 2.63
N SER A 2 -2.69 -18.35 2.01
CA SER A 2 -1.46 -17.93 2.69
C SER A 2 -1.39 -16.41 2.70
N ILE A 3 -1.02 -15.81 3.83
CA ILE A 3 -0.92 -14.35 3.99
C ILE A 3 0.56 -13.97 4.13
N ALA A 4 0.99 -13.07 3.26
CA ALA A 4 2.29 -12.41 3.32
C ALA A 4 2.09 -10.90 3.43
N TYR A 5 3.03 -10.20 4.04
CA TYR A 5 2.95 -8.77 4.26
C TYR A 5 4.32 -8.10 4.13
N THR A 6 4.28 -6.82 3.77
CA THR A 6 5.44 -5.93 3.78
C THR A 6 5.03 -4.61 4.44
N GLY A 7 6.00 -3.79 4.80
CA GLY A 7 5.76 -2.49 5.41
C GLY A 7 7.06 -1.81 5.79
N ARG A 8 6.97 -0.71 6.57
CA ARG A 8 8.17 0.00 7.04
C ARG A 8 8.96 -0.77 8.09
N THR A 9 8.28 -1.61 8.87
CA THR A 9 8.90 -2.34 9.98
C THR A 9 8.23 -3.69 10.13
N ARG A 10 9.04 -4.74 10.27
CA ARG A 10 8.56 -6.10 10.52
C ARG A 10 7.90 -6.16 11.89
N LYS A 11 6.70 -6.75 11.94
CA LYS A 11 5.98 -7.06 13.16
C LYS A 11 6.39 -8.45 13.65
N ALA A 12 6.85 -8.55 14.89
CA ALA A 12 7.31 -9.81 15.48
C ALA A 12 6.15 -10.67 16.02
N ASP A 13 5.00 -10.05 16.25
CA ASP A 13 3.81 -10.61 16.89
C ASP A 13 2.75 -11.12 15.90
N VAL A 14 3.11 -11.26 14.61
CA VAL A 14 2.19 -11.75 13.57
C VAL A 14 2.69 -13.05 12.95
N PRO A 15 1.79 -14.03 12.69
CA PRO A 15 2.16 -15.32 12.12
C PRO A 15 2.31 -15.28 10.58
N TYR A 16 2.27 -14.10 9.97
CA TYR A 16 2.30 -13.93 8.52
C TYR A 16 3.75 -13.87 8.00
N ARG A 17 3.94 -14.32 6.76
CA ARG A 17 5.25 -14.25 6.10
C ARG A 17 5.63 -12.79 5.84
N TRP A 18 6.81 -12.39 6.30
CA TRP A 18 7.37 -11.06 5.98
C TRP A 18 8.04 -11.07 4.60
N CYS A 19 7.80 -10.02 3.81
CA CYS A 19 8.50 -9.70 2.58
C CYS A 19 9.24 -8.35 2.72
N ASN A 20 10.51 -8.32 2.30
CA ASN A 20 11.38 -7.15 2.46
C ASN A 20 10.93 -5.93 1.62
N ASP A 21 10.25 -6.19 0.51
CA ASP A 21 9.72 -5.16 -0.38
C ASP A 21 8.40 -5.62 -1.03
N VAL A 22 7.71 -4.67 -1.65
CA VAL A 22 6.40 -4.87 -2.29
C VAL A 22 6.48 -5.67 -3.58
N GLN A 23 7.61 -5.67 -4.28
CA GLN A 23 7.80 -6.43 -5.52
C GLN A 23 7.95 -7.92 -5.20
N ALA A 24 8.74 -8.27 -4.19
CA ALA A 24 8.86 -9.63 -3.66
C ALA A 24 7.53 -10.15 -3.08
N LEU A 25 6.69 -9.27 -2.54
CA LEU A 25 5.33 -9.62 -2.14
C LEU A 25 4.47 -9.94 -3.37
N ALA A 26 4.42 -9.04 -4.35
CA ALA A 26 3.65 -9.17 -5.59
C ALA A 26 3.96 -10.46 -6.36
N ALA A 27 5.22 -10.86 -6.45
CA ALA A 27 5.64 -12.10 -7.13
C ALA A 27 5.14 -13.39 -6.44
N SER A 28 4.62 -13.29 -5.22
CA SER A 28 4.24 -14.45 -4.39
C SER A 28 2.75 -14.52 -4.03
N VAL A 29 1.93 -13.60 -4.54
CA VAL A 29 0.51 -13.49 -4.18
C VAL A 29 -0.38 -13.30 -5.41
N ASP A 30 -1.57 -13.90 -5.37
CA ASP A 30 -2.61 -13.68 -6.39
C ASP A 30 -3.44 -12.41 -6.12
N TYR A 31 -3.41 -11.90 -4.89
CA TYR A 31 -4.18 -10.74 -4.44
C TYR A 31 -3.29 -9.80 -3.63
N LEU A 32 -3.18 -8.54 -4.06
CA LEU A 32 -2.43 -7.51 -3.33
C LEU A 32 -3.37 -6.43 -2.81
N VAL A 33 -3.40 -6.29 -1.48
CA VAL A 33 -4.16 -5.24 -0.78
C VAL A 33 -3.18 -4.24 -0.19
N VAL A 34 -3.32 -2.98 -0.59
CA VAL A 34 -2.51 -1.87 -0.07
C VAL A 34 -3.34 -1.06 0.93
N CYS A 35 -2.88 -1.06 2.19
CA CYS A 35 -3.47 -0.30 3.27
C CYS A 35 -2.43 0.71 3.78
N ALA A 36 -2.18 1.75 3.01
CA ALA A 36 -1.18 2.76 3.34
C ALA A 36 -1.81 4.16 3.47
N SER A 37 -1.24 4.99 4.35
CA SER A 37 -1.61 6.41 4.41
C SER A 37 -1.08 7.12 3.17
N GLY A 38 -1.95 7.79 2.42
CA GLY A 38 -1.53 8.55 1.24
C GLY A 38 -0.59 9.69 1.62
N GLY A 39 0.67 9.61 1.19
CA GLY A 39 1.70 10.61 1.47
C GLY A 39 2.89 10.49 0.52
N SER A 40 3.92 11.31 0.73
CA SER A 40 5.18 11.24 -0.03
C SER A 40 5.80 9.85 0.00
N ASP A 41 5.71 9.19 1.17
CA ASP A 41 6.34 7.90 1.43
C ASP A 41 5.70 6.74 0.67
N THR A 42 4.47 6.91 0.17
CA THR A 42 3.74 5.90 -0.61
C THR A 42 3.67 6.25 -2.09
N ARG A 43 4.30 7.35 -2.51
CA ARG A 43 4.29 7.78 -3.91
C ARG A 43 5.07 6.80 -4.77
N GLY A 44 4.40 6.18 -5.73
CA GLY A 44 5.01 5.19 -6.61
C GLY A 44 5.30 3.84 -5.93
N LEU A 45 4.73 3.59 -4.75
CA LEU A 45 4.83 2.31 -4.05
C LEU A 45 4.35 1.16 -4.95
N ILE A 46 3.29 1.39 -5.72
CA ILE A 46 2.80 0.48 -6.74
C ILE A 46 3.16 1.06 -8.11
N ASN A 47 4.15 0.46 -8.74
CA ASN A 47 4.69 0.87 -10.04
C ASN A 47 4.50 -0.24 -11.08
N ALA A 48 4.93 0.01 -12.32
CA ALA A 48 4.80 -0.96 -13.41
C ALA A 48 5.51 -2.29 -13.13
N ALA A 49 6.63 -2.29 -12.40
CA ALA A 49 7.33 -3.52 -12.03
C ALA A 49 6.52 -4.35 -11.04
N VAL A 50 5.90 -3.72 -10.04
CA VAL A 50 5.02 -4.40 -9.07
C VAL A 50 3.81 -5.03 -9.76
N LEU A 51 3.19 -4.32 -10.70
CA LEU A 51 2.06 -4.83 -11.48
C LEU A 51 2.48 -5.96 -12.43
N ALA A 52 3.72 -5.93 -12.95
CA ALA A 52 4.25 -7.00 -13.79
C ALA A 52 4.43 -8.30 -12.99
N GLU A 53 4.95 -8.23 -11.76
CA GLU A 53 5.11 -9.40 -10.87
C GLU A 53 3.77 -9.98 -10.41
N LEU A 54 2.77 -9.12 -10.18
CA LEU A 54 1.41 -9.51 -9.78
C LEU A 54 0.70 -10.36 -10.86
N GLY A 55 1.10 -10.21 -12.12
CA GLY A 55 0.52 -10.97 -13.22
C GLY A 55 -0.91 -10.55 -13.58
N ARG A 56 -1.40 -11.09 -14.71
CA ARG A 56 -2.63 -10.63 -15.37
C ARG A 56 -3.95 -11.05 -14.71
N TYR A 57 -3.91 -12.02 -13.79
CA TYR A 57 -5.10 -12.59 -13.14
C TYR A 57 -5.29 -12.12 -11.69
N SER A 58 -4.42 -11.22 -11.23
CA SER A 58 -4.47 -10.71 -9.87
C SER A 58 -5.41 -9.53 -9.71
N ILE A 59 -5.88 -9.33 -8.48
CA ILE A 59 -6.67 -8.15 -8.12
C ILE A 59 -5.82 -7.25 -7.21
N PHE A 60 -5.72 -5.99 -7.60
CA PHE A 60 -5.10 -4.92 -6.83
C PHE A 60 -6.18 -4.05 -6.20
N THR A 61 -6.10 -3.81 -4.88
CA THR A 61 -6.99 -2.87 -4.18
C THR A 61 -6.16 -1.95 -3.30
N ASP A 62 -6.30 -0.65 -3.53
CA ASP A 62 -5.68 0.37 -2.70
C ASP A 62 -6.74 1.04 -1.81
N MET A 63 -6.44 1.12 -0.52
CA MET A 63 -7.26 1.75 0.50
C MET A 63 -6.48 2.93 1.08
N ILE A 64 -6.48 4.05 0.35
CA ILE A 64 -5.84 5.29 0.78
C ILE A 64 -6.73 6.02 1.78
N MET A 65 -6.25 6.14 3.01
CA MET A 65 -6.84 7.03 4.01
C MET A 65 -6.30 8.44 3.80
N SER A 66 -7.17 9.39 3.44
CA SER A 66 -6.83 10.82 3.52
C SER A 66 -6.49 11.19 4.97
N PRO A 67 -5.51 12.06 5.22
CA PRO A 67 -5.25 12.54 6.57
C PRO A 67 -6.54 13.12 7.15
N LYS A 68 -6.88 12.77 8.40
CA LYS A 68 -8.04 13.36 9.08
C LYS A 68 -7.89 14.88 9.03
N ARG A 69 -8.74 15.53 8.25
CA ARG A 69 -8.80 16.99 8.18
C ARG A 69 -9.16 17.50 9.57
N ASP A 70 -8.31 18.30 10.20
CA ASP A 70 -8.67 18.94 11.48
C ASP A 70 -9.93 19.79 11.21
N PRO A 71 -11.06 19.53 11.89
CA PRO A 71 -12.30 20.26 11.68
C PRO A 71 -12.18 21.76 11.98
N ARG A 72 -11.11 22.20 12.66
CA ARG A 72 -10.84 23.61 12.97
C ARG A 72 -10.06 24.35 11.87
N VAL A 73 -9.54 23.66 10.86
CA VAL A 73 -8.82 24.29 9.75
C VAL A 73 -9.80 24.60 8.62
N LYS A 74 -10.39 25.81 8.65
CA LYS A 74 -11.15 26.37 7.53
C LYS A 74 -10.21 26.59 6.35
N SER A 75 -10.50 25.97 5.20
CA SER A 75 -9.70 26.15 3.99
C SER A 75 -9.88 27.54 3.40
N GLY A 76 -8.84 28.36 3.47
CA GLY A 76 -8.57 29.35 2.43
C GLY A 76 -7.92 28.64 1.24
N PHE A 77 -8.73 28.16 0.31
CA PHE A 77 -8.26 27.72 -1.00
C PHE A 77 -9.03 28.52 -2.05
N GLN A 78 -8.52 29.72 -2.36
CA GLN A 78 -8.88 30.44 -3.58
C GLN A 78 -8.32 29.64 -4.76
N ARG A 79 -9.22 29.23 -5.66
CA ARG A 79 -8.85 28.81 -7.01
C ARG A 79 -8.49 30.08 -7.80
N SER A 80 -7.30 30.13 -8.38
CA SER A 80 -7.01 30.92 -9.59
C SER A 80 -7.27 30.04 -10.81
#